data_AF-A0A7J9XUA9-F1
#
_entry.id   AF-A0A7J9XUA9-F1
#
_cell.length_a   1.000
_cell.length_b   1.000
_cell.length_c   1.000
_cell.angle_alpha   90.00
_cell.angle_beta   90.00
_cell.angle_gamma   90.00
#
_symmetry.space_group_name_H-M   'P 1'
#
loop_
_entity.id
_entity.type
_entity.pdbx_description
1 polymer ?
#
loop_
_entity_poly.entity_id
_entity_poly.type
_entity_poly.pdbx_seq_one_letter_code
_entity_poly.pdbx_strand_id
1 'polypeptide(L)'
;MYSSDPIPRPAGPPASATPLQDHLAAQRSGLISDDAGYVVLPRSLVESMPLPWQQQMARLLGELDEVYGTLPWPVYRVLPSRTERLVNLDEGQLAEAGYVVEIDATGELVYRERDGSVVADPESHEVLVSCLDPIPRSPQQPGDG
;
A
#
# COMPACT_ATOMS: atom_id res chain seq x y z
N MET A 1 -34.06 -15.57 49.78
CA MET A 1 -33.96 -16.26 48.47
C MET A 1 -33.28 -15.31 47.51
N TYR A 2 -32.02 -15.55 47.15
CA TYR A 2 -31.32 -14.79 46.10
C TYR A 2 -31.64 -15.46 44.76
N SER A 3 -32.24 -14.71 43.84
CA SER A 3 -32.45 -15.18 42.46
C SER A 3 -31.12 -15.08 41.72
N SER A 4 -30.58 -16.23 41.30
CA SER A 4 -29.40 -16.31 40.46
C SER A 4 -29.83 -16.21 39.01
N ASP A 5 -30.08 -15.00 38.52
CA ASP A 5 -30.24 -14.81 37.08
C ASP A 5 -28.87 -14.94 36.39
N PRO A 6 -28.71 -15.79 35.35
CA PRO A 6 -27.44 -15.94 34.67
C PRO A 6 -27.12 -14.68 33.87
N ILE A 7 -25.87 -14.20 34.03
CA ILE A 7 -25.33 -13.06 33.27
C ILE A 7 -25.47 -13.34 31.76
N PRO A 8 -26.12 -12.45 30.98
CA PRO A 8 -26.25 -12.64 29.54
C PRO A 8 -24.86 -12.64 28.90
N ARG A 9 -24.50 -13.77 28.26
CA ARG A 9 -23.25 -13.87 27.50
C ARG A 9 -23.38 -13.05 26.22
N PRO A 10 -22.42 -12.17 25.89
CA PRO A 10 -22.42 -11.46 24.61
C PRO A 10 -22.38 -12.46 23.45
N ALA A 11 -23.38 -12.39 22.58
CA ALA A 11 -23.50 -13.22 21.38
C ALA A 11 -22.63 -12.63 20.27
N GLY A 12 -21.33 -12.88 20.35
CA GLY A 12 -20.37 -12.51 19.31
C GLY A 12 -19.13 -13.39 19.40
N PRO A 13 -18.35 -13.48 18.31
CA PRO A 13 -17.01 -14.06 18.39
C PRO A 13 -16.22 -13.35 19.50
N PRO A 14 -15.29 -14.03 20.19
CA PRO A 14 -14.44 -13.37 21.18
C PRO A 14 -13.77 -12.14 20.54
N ALA A 15 -13.78 -11.00 21.25
CA ALA A 15 -13.07 -9.81 20.80
C ALA A 15 -11.61 -10.18 20.54
N SER A 16 -11.13 -9.94 19.32
CA SER A 16 -9.76 -10.28 18.95
C SER A 16 -8.78 -9.63 19.91
N ALA A 17 -7.78 -10.41 20.34
CA ALA A 17 -6.66 -9.89 21.14
C ALA A 17 -5.70 -9.03 20.28
N THR A 18 -5.84 -9.06 18.95
CA THR A 18 -5.01 -8.34 17.98
C THR A 18 -5.87 -7.70 16.88
N PRO A 19 -6.82 -6.82 17.24
CA PRO A 19 -7.82 -6.30 16.30
C PRO A 19 -7.20 -5.53 15.13
N LEU A 20 -6.06 -4.86 15.34
CA LEU A 20 -5.33 -4.19 14.27
C LEU A 20 -4.64 -5.19 13.33
N GLN A 21 -3.99 -6.23 13.87
CA GLN A 21 -3.34 -7.26 13.05
C GLN A 21 -4.35 -8.02 12.20
N ASP A 22 -5.49 -8.39 12.80
CA ASP A 22 -6.57 -9.08 12.10
C ASP A 22 -7.18 -8.19 11.02
N HIS A 23 -7.30 -6.89 11.29
CA HIS A 23 -7.78 -5.91 10.32
C HIS A 23 -6.80 -5.73 9.15
N LEU A 24 -5.49 -5.63 9.43
CA LEU A 24 -4.45 -5.53 8.40
C LEU A 24 -4.35 -6.81 7.57
N ALA A 25 -4.43 -7.98 8.20
CA ALA A 25 -4.42 -9.27 7.50
C ALA A 25 -5.67 -9.48 6.62
N ALA A 26 -6.81 -8.86 6.98
CA ALA A 26 -8.07 -8.99 6.24
C ALA A 26 -8.18 -8.01 5.05
N GLN A 27 -7.44 -6.88 5.05
CA GLN A 27 -7.53 -5.89 3.99
C GLN A 27 -6.58 -6.20 2.83
N ARG A 28 -7.15 -6.66 1.71
CA ARG A 28 -6.49 -6.72 0.39
C ARG A 28 -6.43 -5.36 -0.34
N SER A 29 -6.71 -4.26 0.35
CA SER A 29 -6.79 -2.93 -0.26
C SER A 29 -5.52 -2.14 0.05
N GLY A 30 -4.58 -2.13 -0.91
CA GLY A 30 -3.62 -1.07 -1.26
C GLY A 30 -2.71 -0.42 -0.21
N LEU A 31 -2.88 -0.71 1.09
CA LEU A 31 -2.18 -0.08 2.21
C LEU A 31 -1.01 -0.92 2.72
N ILE A 32 -0.86 -2.14 2.19
CA ILE A 32 0.16 -3.12 2.55
C ILE A 32 0.86 -3.50 1.25
N SER A 33 2.17 -3.23 1.16
CA SER A 33 3.01 -3.80 0.12
C SER A 33 3.41 -5.20 0.58
N ASP A 34 3.20 -6.21 -0.26
CA ASP A 34 3.35 -7.63 0.10
C ASP A 34 4.79 -8.01 0.53
N ASP A 35 5.80 -7.19 0.22
CA ASP A 35 7.20 -7.52 0.50
C ASP A 35 7.75 -6.99 1.83
N ALA A 36 7.02 -6.13 2.53
CA ALA A 36 7.51 -5.60 3.80
C ALA A 36 6.33 -5.09 4.63
N GLY A 37 6.07 -5.70 5.78
CA GLY A 37 4.90 -5.48 6.65
C GLY A 37 4.74 -4.07 7.24
N TYR A 38 4.68 -3.06 6.37
CA TYR A 38 4.50 -1.65 6.65
C TYR A 38 3.15 -1.22 6.12
N VAL A 39 2.52 -0.31 6.88
CA VAL A 39 1.25 0.31 6.51
C VAL A 39 1.55 1.74 6.11
N VAL A 40 1.19 2.11 4.88
CA VAL A 40 1.30 3.48 4.38
C VAL A 40 -0.09 4.09 4.37
N LEU A 41 -0.29 5.16 5.13
CA LEU A 41 -1.57 5.88 5.16
C LEU A 41 -1.48 7.13 4.28
N PRO A 42 -2.28 7.27 3.20
CA PRO A 42 -2.30 8.47 2.39
C PRO A 42 -2.73 9.69 3.22
N ARG A 43 -1.87 10.70 3.27
CA ARG A 43 -2.08 11.91 4.09
C ARG A 43 -3.43 12.57 3.82
N SER A 44 -3.78 12.72 2.54
CA SER A 44 -5.04 13.34 2.12
C SER A 44 -6.28 12.60 2.64
N LEU A 45 -6.22 11.26 2.72
CA LEU A 45 -7.29 10.45 3.27
C LEU A 45 -7.35 10.59 4.79
N VAL A 46 -6.21 10.51 5.49
CA VAL A 46 -6.13 10.67 6.95
C VAL A 46 -6.67 12.03 7.39
N GLU A 47 -6.28 13.11 6.71
CA GLU A 47 -6.76 14.47 7.00
C GLU A 47 -8.24 14.67 6.67
N SER A 48 -8.82 13.83 5.80
CA SER A 48 -10.24 13.87 5.45
C SER A 48 -11.12 13.01 6.38
N MET A 49 -10.52 12.22 7.27
CA MET A 49 -11.27 11.37 8.21
C MET A 49 -12.14 12.21 9.15
N PRO A 50 -13.22 11.65 9.71
CA PRO A 50 -13.99 12.32 10.75
C PRO A 50 -13.10 12.77 11.92
N LEU A 51 -13.39 13.95 12.50
CA LEU A 51 -12.60 14.54 13.58
C LEU A 51 -12.31 13.55 14.75
N PRO A 52 -13.27 12.72 15.22
CA PRO A 52 -12.98 11.75 16.27
C PRO A 52 -11.90 10.73 15.89
N TRP A 53 -11.83 10.33 14.62
CA TRP A 53 -10.81 9.39 14.13
C TRP A 53 -9.45 10.05 14.05
N GLN A 54 -9.39 11.31 13.59
CA GLN A 54 -8.15 12.08 13.58
C GLN A 54 -7.57 12.21 14.99
N GLN A 55 -8.43 12.50 15.98
CA GLN A 55 -8.02 12.61 17.39
C GLN A 55 -7.50 11.28 17.96
N GLN A 56 -8.17 10.17 17.67
CA GLN A 56 -7.74 8.84 18.08
C GLN A 56 -6.41 8.45 17.43
N MET A 57 -6.27 8.68 16.13
CA MET A 57 -5.05 8.40 15.38
C MET A 57 -3.87 9.24 15.90
N ALA A 58 -4.06 10.54 16.11
CA ALA A 58 -3.02 11.42 16.63
C ALA A 58 -2.52 10.96 18.01
N ARG A 59 -3.43 10.50 18.88
CA ARG A 59 -3.07 9.93 20.17
C ARG A 59 -2.25 8.65 20.03
N LEU A 60 -2.68 7.71 19.18
CA LEU A 60 -1.95 6.46 18.96
C LEU A 60 -0.55 6.69 18.38
N LEU A 61 -0.41 7.63 17.45
CA LEU A 61 0.89 8.00 16.88
C LEU A 61 1.80 8.65 17.94
N GLY A 62 1.23 9.47 18.84
CA GLY A 62 1.97 10.02 19.98
C GLY A 62 2.48 8.93 20.92
N GLU A 63 1.62 7.97 21.29
CA GLU A 63 2.00 6.83 22.12
C GLU A 63 3.06 5.95 21.42
N LEU A 64 2.97 5.77 20.10
CA LEU A 64 3.98 5.06 19.31
C LEU A 64 5.34 5.76 19.34
N ASP A 65 5.37 7.09 19.17
CA ASP A 65 6.60 7.88 19.21
C ASP A 65 7.24 7.89 20.61
N GLU A 66 6.43 7.99 21.67
CA GLU A 66 6.93 7.89 23.05
C GLU A 66 7.61 6.54 23.33
N VAL A 67 7.03 5.43 22.83
CA VAL A 67 7.53 4.08 23.11
C VAL A 67 8.70 3.70 22.19
N TYR A 68 8.66 4.09 20.91
CA TYR A 68 9.55 3.56 19.87
C TYR A 68 10.34 4.64 19.10
N GLY A 69 10.14 5.93 19.38
CA GLY A 69 10.79 7.04 18.67
C GLY A 69 12.30 7.11 18.86
N THR A 70 12.83 6.48 19.91
CA THR A 70 14.29 6.38 20.15
C THR A 70 14.98 5.27 19.37
N LEU A 71 14.21 4.38 18.71
CA LEU A 71 14.79 3.33 17.90
C LEU A 71 15.45 3.90 16.64
N PRO A 72 16.52 3.29 16.12
CA PRO A 72 17.12 3.70 14.86
C PRO A 72 16.28 3.22 13.68
N TRP A 73 15.20 3.93 13.37
CA TRP A 73 14.39 3.66 12.18
C TRP A 73 15.22 3.94 10.92
N PRO A 74 15.28 3.00 9.97
CA PRO A 74 15.88 3.30 8.69
C PRO A 74 14.99 4.29 7.93
N VAL A 75 15.60 5.09 7.05
CA VAL A 75 14.87 6.02 6.19
C VAL A 75 14.29 5.22 5.02
N TYR A 76 12.97 5.06 5.00
CA TYR A 76 12.27 4.41 3.90
C TYR A 76 11.91 5.44 2.82
N ARG A 77 12.15 5.10 1.55
CA ARG A 77 11.63 5.83 0.40
C ARG A 77 10.41 5.07 -0.12
N VAL A 78 9.22 5.58 0.19
CA VAL A 78 7.95 5.04 -0.30
C VAL A 78 7.48 5.90 -1.47
N LEU A 79 7.24 5.28 -2.62
CA LEU A 79 6.71 5.95 -3.81
C LEU A 79 5.37 5.31 -4.16
N PRO A 80 4.35 6.11 -4.50
CA PRO A 80 3.15 5.57 -5.13
C PRO A 80 3.54 4.96 -6.48
N SER A 81 3.01 3.78 -6.79
CA SER A 81 3.32 3.07 -8.02
C SER A 81 2.08 2.49 -8.66
N ARG A 82 2.13 2.33 -9.98
CA ARG A 82 1.15 1.55 -10.74
C ARG A 82 1.83 0.40 -11.46
N THR A 83 1.07 -0.65 -11.71
CA THR A 83 1.47 -1.72 -12.62
C THR A 83 1.38 -1.22 -14.05
N GLU A 84 2.43 -1.47 -14.85
CA GLU A 84 2.48 -1.11 -16.27
C GLU A 84 3.30 -2.15 -17.04
N ARG A 85 2.97 -2.36 -18.32
CA ARG A 85 3.69 -3.29 -19.19
C ARG A 85 5.05 -2.71 -19.57
N LEU A 86 6.07 -3.55 -19.59
CA LEU A 86 7.45 -3.13 -19.86
C LEU A 86 7.60 -2.39 -21.19
N VAL A 87 6.89 -2.85 -22.22
CA VAL A 87 6.87 -2.23 -23.55
C VAL A 87 6.24 -0.84 -23.61
N ASN A 88 5.41 -0.48 -22.62
CA ASN A 88 4.77 0.83 -22.56
C ASN A 88 5.64 1.89 -21.87
N LEU A 89 6.79 1.47 -21.32
CA LEU A 89 7.67 2.35 -20.54
C LEU A 89 8.64 3.10 -21.44
N ASP A 90 8.86 4.37 -21.09
CA ASP A 90 9.98 5.12 -21.62
C ASP A 90 11.32 4.70 -20.97
N GLU A 91 12.44 5.14 -21.55
CA GLU A 91 13.78 4.78 -21.07
C GLU A 91 14.03 5.16 -19.59
N GLY A 92 13.47 6.29 -19.14
CA GLY A 92 13.60 6.73 -17.76
C GLY A 92 12.83 5.84 -16.79
N GLN A 93 11.60 5.46 -17.17
CA GLN A 93 10.76 4.54 -16.41
C GLN A 93 11.34 3.12 -16.38
N LEU A 94 11.90 2.66 -17.50
CA LEU A 94 12.64 1.38 -17.55
C LEU A 94 13.82 1.40 -16.57
N ALA A 95 14.66 2.44 -16.62
CA ALA A 95 15.82 2.55 -15.76
C ALA A 95 15.45 2.57 -14.27
N GLU A 96 14.36 3.25 -13.91
CA GLU A 96 13.79 3.26 -12.56
C GLU A 96 13.33 1.86 -12.13
N ALA A 97 12.61 1.16 -13.00
CA ALA A 97 12.14 -0.21 -12.76
C ALA A 97 13.27 -1.26 -12.81
N GLY A 98 14.49 -0.87 -13.18
CA GLY A 98 15.65 -1.77 -13.23
C GLY A 98 15.84 -2.46 -14.58
N TYR A 99 15.27 -1.92 -15.64
CA TYR A 99 15.34 -2.44 -17.00
C TYR A 99 16.03 -1.45 -17.94
N VAL A 100 16.52 -1.98 -19.05
CA VAL A 100 17.02 -1.21 -20.18
C VAL A 100 16.45 -1.81 -21.46
N VAL A 101 16.33 -0.97 -22.49
CA VAL A 101 15.96 -1.42 -23.83
C VAL A 101 17.11 -1.10 -24.78
N GLU A 102 17.50 -2.09 -25.57
CA GLU A 102 18.59 -1.98 -26.55
C GLU A 102 18.08 -2.39 -27.93
N ILE A 103 18.73 -1.91 -28.99
CA ILE A 103 18.51 -2.41 -30.35
C ILE A 103 19.60 -3.43 -30.64
N ASP A 104 19.21 -4.64 -31.02
CA ASP A 104 20.16 -5.69 -31.34
C ASP A 104 20.76 -5.55 -32.76
N ALA A 105 21.61 -6.51 -33.15
CA ALA A 105 22.25 -6.50 -34.47
C ALA A 105 21.26 -6.67 -35.65
N THR A 106 20.03 -7.09 -35.38
CA THR A 106 18.95 -7.25 -36.37
C THR A 106 18.07 -6.02 -36.48
N GLY A 107 18.20 -5.07 -35.54
CA GLY A 107 17.35 -3.89 -35.45
C GLY A 107 16.12 -4.07 -34.55
N GLU A 108 16.00 -5.19 -33.84
CA GLU A 108 14.88 -5.47 -32.94
C GLU A 108 15.15 -4.95 -31.53
N LEU A 109 14.08 -4.55 -30.84
CA LEU A 109 14.14 -4.09 -29.45
C LEU A 109 14.27 -5.29 -28.52
N VAL A 110 15.32 -5.27 -27.70
CA VAL A 110 15.59 -6.28 -26.67
C VAL A 110 15.59 -5.61 -25.31
N TYR A 111 14.68 -6.06 -24.46
CA TYR A 111 14.57 -5.60 -23.08
C TYR A 111 15.46 -6.47 -22.20
N ARG A 112 16.22 -5.83 -21.31
CA ARG A 112 17.12 -6.50 -20.37
C ARG A 112 16.89 -5.99 -18.96
N GLU A 113 17.08 -6.87 -18.00
CA GLU A 113 17.27 -6.50 -16.61
C GLU A 113 18.66 -5.88 -16.41
N ARG A 114 18.86 -5.22 -15.26
CA ARG A 114 20.14 -4.55 -14.92
C ARG A 114 21.32 -5.52 -14.81
N ASP A 115 21.06 -6.81 -14.59
CA ASP A 115 22.08 -7.86 -14.59
C ASP A 115 22.48 -8.33 -16.01
N GLY A 116 21.80 -7.80 -17.04
CA GLY A 116 22.01 -8.13 -18.46
C GLY A 116 21.12 -9.27 -18.98
N SER A 117 20.33 -9.91 -18.12
CA SER A 117 19.40 -10.97 -18.48
C SER A 117 18.31 -10.47 -19.43
N VAL A 118 18.04 -11.22 -20.50
CA VAL A 118 17.02 -10.84 -21.48
C VAL A 118 15.63 -11.18 -20.95
N VAL A 119 14.71 -10.23 -21.05
CA VAL A 119 13.30 -10.44 -20.73
C VAL A 119 12.67 -11.21 -21.90
N ALA A 120 12.20 -12.44 -21.62
CA ALA A 120 11.74 -13.35 -22.67
C ALA A 120 10.41 -12.93 -23.33
N ASP A 121 9.49 -12.33 -22.57
CA ASP A 121 8.19 -11.85 -23.06
C ASP A 121 7.92 -10.43 -22.53
N PRO A 122 8.56 -9.40 -23.09
CA PRO A 122 8.41 -8.02 -22.61
C PRO A 122 6.98 -7.50 -22.79
N GLU A 123 6.22 -8.08 -23.71
CA GLU A 123 4.83 -7.70 -23.97
C GLU A 123 3.95 -8.07 -22.77
N SER A 124 4.08 -9.27 -22.20
CA SER A 124 3.27 -9.63 -21.02
C SER A 124 3.91 -9.27 -19.67
N HIS A 125 5.17 -8.81 -19.68
CA HIS A 125 5.91 -8.50 -18.46
C HIS A 125 5.44 -7.18 -17.84
N GLU A 126 4.87 -7.28 -16.64
CA GLU A 126 4.38 -6.13 -15.87
C GLU A 126 5.36 -5.75 -14.76
N VAL A 127 5.57 -4.44 -14.58
CA VAL A 127 6.46 -3.89 -13.56
C VAL A 127 5.78 -2.74 -12.81
N LEU A 128 6.25 -2.47 -11.60
CA LEU A 128 5.81 -1.31 -10.82
C LEU A 128 6.61 -0.07 -11.25
N VAL A 129 5.88 0.99 -11.59
CA VAL A 129 6.46 2.27 -11.98
C VAL A 129 5.88 3.38 -11.12
N SER A 130 6.72 4.30 -10.68
CA SER A 130 6.30 5.45 -9.91
C SER A 130 5.22 6.25 -10.63
N CYS A 131 4.21 6.67 -9.89
CA CYS A 131 3.13 7.52 -10.39
C CYS A 131 2.96 8.76 -9.52
N LEU A 132 2.07 9.67 -9.91
CA LEU A 132 1.72 10.81 -9.07
C LEU A 132 0.61 10.42 -8.10
N ASP A 133 0.79 10.75 -6.83
CA ASP A 133 -0.28 10.90 -5.83
C ASP A 133 -0.70 12.38 -5.87
N PRO A 134 -2.00 12.74 -5.93
CA PRO A 134 -3.06 12.20 -5.09
C PRO A 134 -3.94 11.11 -5.73
N ILE A 135 -4.43 10.17 -4.90
CA ILE A 135 -5.67 9.42 -5.16
C ILE A 135 -6.76 10.45 -5.52
N PRO A 136 -7.36 10.39 -6.73
CA PRO A 136 -8.44 11.30 -7.09
C PRO A 136 -9.57 11.18 -6.07
N ARG A 137 -10.03 12.30 -5.49
CA ARG A 137 -11.32 12.30 -4.80
C ARG A 137 -12.34 11.84 -5.83
N SER A 138 -13.00 10.71 -5.60
CA SER A 138 -14.06 10.26 -6.51
C SER A 138 -14.98 11.45 -6.77
N PRO A 139 -15.21 11.84 -8.04
CA PRO A 139 -16.25 12.81 -8.31
C PRO A 139 -17.54 12.21 -7.76
N GLN A 140 -18.17 12.92 -6.82
CA GLN A 140 -19.52 12.59 -6.36
C GLN A 140 -20.35 12.31 -7.61
N GLN A 141 -20.77 11.06 -7.78
CA GLN A 141 -21.69 10.68 -8.84
C GLN A 141 -22.92 11.59 -8.67
N PRO A 142 -23.25 12.46 -9.64
CA PRO A 142 -24.45 13.28 -9.53
C PRO A 142 -25.62 12.30 -9.41
N GLY A 143 -26.38 12.42 -8.33
CA GLY A 143 -27.51 11.55 -8.08
C GLY A 143 -28.47 11.58 -9.26
N ASP A 144 -28.86 10.40 -9.73
CA ASP A 144 -30.07 10.23 -10.52
C ASP A 144 -31.26 10.75 -9.70
N GLY A 145 -31.87 11.83 -10.18
CA GLY A 145 -33.10 12.43 -9.68
C GLY A 145 -33.93 12.93 -10.85
#